data_AF-A0AAE7NSE6-F1
#
_entry.id   AF-A0AAE7NSE6-F1
#
_cell.length_a   1.000
_cell.length_b   1.000
_cell.length_c   1.000
_cell.angle_alpha   90.00
_cell.angle_beta   90.00
_cell.angle_gamma   90.00
#
_symmetry.space_group_name_H-M   'P 1'
#
loop_
_entity.id
_entity.type
_entity.pdbx_description
1 polymer ?
#
loop_
_entity_poly.entity_id
_entity_poly.type
_entity_poly.pdbx_seq_one_letter_code
_entity_poly.pdbx_strand_id
1 'polypeptide(L)'
;MLRLGVLLLAVGAVLAGCVSDQVGTDFASVSQKIGPPRAGQSRVVFLQDKRQGLSMALCACEVKLDGAPLGKIIAGKYAYADRPAGRHELLVTEALFPGDTKREIVMESGRTHFYLIKSSPRHDAATGGAVLGGLIGLAAVSVATAGEANPGPAELVLLDEATARTKLAELQAVD
;
A
#
# COMPACT_ATOMS: atom_id res chain seq x y z
N MET A 1 -22.45 28.12 50.08
CA MET A 1 -21.24 28.38 49.26
C MET A 1 -20.89 27.08 48.57
N LEU A 2 -21.45 26.85 47.38
CA LEU A 2 -20.76 26.94 46.09
C LEU A 2 -19.52 26.03 45.98
N ARG A 3 -19.72 24.89 45.32
CA ARG A 3 -18.87 24.26 44.30
C ARG A 3 -17.35 24.27 44.54
N LEU A 4 -16.79 23.08 44.74
CA LEU A 4 -15.50 22.73 44.13
C LEU A 4 -15.57 21.27 43.67
N GLY A 5 -16.26 21.06 42.54
CA GLY A 5 -16.24 19.79 41.83
C GLY A 5 -15.01 19.75 40.95
N VAL A 6 -14.12 18.80 41.20
CA VAL A 6 -13.09 18.38 40.25
C VAL A 6 -12.78 16.90 40.53
N LEU A 7 -12.58 16.17 39.43
CA LEU A 7 -11.89 14.89 39.32
C LEU A 7 -12.74 13.62 39.51
N LEU A 8 -13.25 13.10 38.39
CA LEU A 8 -12.89 11.73 38.02
C LEU A 8 -12.86 11.62 36.49
N LEU A 9 -11.70 11.18 36.02
CA LEU A 9 -11.25 11.24 34.64
C LEU A 9 -12.14 10.38 33.73
N ALA A 10 -12.57 10.98 32.63
CA ALA A 10 -12.97 10.22 31.45
C ALA A 10 -11.75 9.39 30.99
N VAL A 11 -11.84 8.08 31.13
CA VAL A 11 -10.93 7.12 30.51
C VAL A 11 -11.16 7.21 29.01
N GLY A 12 -10.44 8.12 28.36
CA GLY A 12 -10.27 8.12 26.92
C GLY A 12 -9.50 6.86 26.56
N ALA A 13 -10.21 5.84 26.09
CA ALA A 13 -9.60 4.68 25.44
C ALA A 13 -8.93 5.16 24.15
N VAL A 14 -7.69 5.64 24.27
CA VAL A 14 -6.78 5.77 23.14
C VAL A 14 -6.49 4.34 22.70
N LEU A 15 -7.25 3.89 21.70
CA LEU A 15 -6.91 2.74 20.86
C LEU A 15 -5.63 3.12 20.11
N ALA A 16 -4.50 3.09 20.81
CA ALA A 16 -3.21 2.92 20.19
C ALA A 16 -3.22 1.51 19.61
N GLY A 17 -3.76 1.38 18.39
CA GLY A 17 -3.53 0.19 17.58
C GLY A 17 -2.02 -0.03 17.57
N CYS A 18 -1.57 -1.21 17.99
CA CYS A 18 -0.19 -1.60 17.81
C CYS A 18 0.12 -1.45 16.32
N VAL A 19 0.85 -0.38 15.99
CA VAL A 19 1.34 -0.07 14.66
C VAL A 19 2.17 -1.28 14.21
N SER A 20 1.57 -2.11 13.36
CA SER A 20 2.23 -3.22 12.69
C SER A 20 2.34 -2.89 11.21
N ASP A 21 2.71 -1.65 10.91
CA ASP A 21 3.03 -1.22 9.55
C ASP A 21 4.45 -1.74 9.26
N GLN A 22 4.54 -2.95 8.68
CA GLN A 22 5.83 -3.60 8.43
C GLN A 22 6.00 -3.94 6.96
N VAL A 23 7.07 -3.38 6.37
CA VAL A 23 7.55 -3.75 5.04
C VAL A 23 8.48 -4.95 5.16
N GLY A 24 8.29 -5.99 4.36
CA GLY A 24 9.09 -7.20 4.42
C GLY A 24 9.16 -7.98 3.12
N THR A 25 9.84 -9.12 3.17
CA THR A 25 9.97 -10.11 2.09
C THR A 25 9.45 -11.50 2.51
N ASP A 26 9.26 -11.73 3.82
CA ASP A 26 8.79 -13.00 4.38
C ASP A 26 7.46 -12.86 5.13
N PHE A 27 6.36 -12.83 4.37
CA PHE A 27 5.03 -12.72 4.97
C PHE A 27 4.58 -14.00 5.67
N ALA A 28 5.03 -15.19 5.23
CA ALA A 28 4.60 -16.44 5.86
C ALA A 28 5.03 -16.50 7.33
N SER A 29 6.31 -16.23 7.63
CA SER A 29 6.79 -16.23 9.02
C SER A 29 6.13 -15.15 9.87
N VAL A 30 5.88 -13.98 9.29
CA VAL A 30 5.14 -12.91 9.97
C VAL A 30 3.70 -13.35 10.27
N SER A 31 2.98 -13.89 9.27
CA SER A 31 1.59 -14.33 9.40
C SER A 31 1.42 -15.44 10.45
N GLN A 32 2.39 -16.35 10.55
CA GLN A 32 2.41 -17.40 11.59
C GLN A 32 2.58 -16.81 12.99
N LYS A 33 3.42 -15.78 13.13
CA LYS A 33 3.68 -15.13 14.41
C LYS A 33 2.52 -14.27 14.90
N ILE A 34 1.89 -13.52 13.99
CA ILE A 34 0.84 -12.55 14.36
C ILE A 34 -0.58 -13.15 14.31
N GLY A 35 -0.75 -14.28 13.63
CA GLY A 35 -2.04 -14.95 13.49
C GLY A 35 -3.07 -14.17 12.66
N PRO A 36 -4.35 -14.58 12.69
CA PRO A 36 -5.42 -13.88 12.00
C PRO A 36 -5.70 -12.49 12.61
N PRO A 37 -6.40 -11.59 11.89
CA PRO A 37 -6.84 -10.31 12.45
C PRO A 37 -7.68 -10.51 13.71
N ARG A 38 -7.56 -9.59 14.68
CA ARG A 38 -8.39 -9.60 15.89
C ARG A 38 -9.86 -9.42 15.55
N ALA A 39 -10.76 -9.84 16.45
CA ALA A 39 -12.20 -9.63 16.28
C ALA A 39 -12.52 -8.13 16.04
N GLY A 40 -13.31 -7.84 15.02
CA GLY A 40 -13.64 -6.47 14.60
C GLY A 40 -12.55 -5.75 13.79
N GLN A 41 -11.39 -6.38 13.60
CA GLN A 41 -10.33 -5.90 12.71
C GLN A 41 -10.34 -6.70 11.40
N SER A 42 -9.67 -6.13 10.41
CA SER A 42 -9.37 -6.72 9.12
C SER A 42 -7.90 -6.45 8.81
N ARG A 43 -7.27 -7.31 8.01
CA ARG A 43 -5.89 -7.10 7.56
C ARG A 43 -5.89 -6.73 6.09
N VAL A 44 -5.05 -5.79 5.71
CA VAL A 44 -4.71 -5.56 4.31
C VAL A 44 -3.24 -5.82 4.09
N VAL A 45 -2.92 -6.44 2.97
CA VAL A 45 -1.56 -6.74 2.53
C VAL A 45 -1.39 -6.18 1.12
N PHE A 46 -0.46 -5.25 0.98
CA PHE A 46 -0.04 -4.71 -0.31
C PHE A 46 1.28 -5.35 -0.69
N LEU A 47 1.42 -5.82 -1.93
CA LEU A 47 2.63 -6.48 -2.39
C LEU A 47 3.00 -6.02 -3.80
N GLN A 48 4.27 -6.13 -4.14
CA GLN A 48 4.75 -5.93 -5.49
C GLN A 48 5.59 -7.13 -5.91
N ASP A 49 5.37 -7.62 -7.13
CA ASP A 49 6.11 -8.76 -7.66
C ASP A 49 7.62 -8.50 -7.67
N LYS A 50 8.40 -9.58 -7.66
CA LYS A 50 9.83 -9.49 -7.93
C LYS A 50 10.08 -8.92 -9.31
N ARG A 51 11.25 -8.30 -9.47
CA ARG A 51 11.71 -7.86 -10.78
C ARG A 51 12.07 -9.05 -11.64
N GLN A 52 11.32 -9.27 -12.71
CA GLN A 52 11.67 -10.24 -13.74
C GLN A 52 12.46 -9.55 -14.86
N GLY A 53 13.76 -9.87 -14.98
CA GLY A 53 14.65 -9.33 -16.01
C GLY A 53 14.77 -7.79 -15.96
N LEU A 54 14.77 -7.15 -17.14
CA LEU A 54 14.85 -5.69 -17.27
C LEU A 54 13.50 -4.98 -17.10
N SER A 55 12.45 -5.67 -16.63
CA SER A 55 11.11 -5.08 -16.51
C SER A 55 11.16 -3.80 -15.67
N MET A 56 10.58 -2.73 -16.20
CA MET A 56 10.42 -1.43 -15.53
C MET A 56 9.03 -1.27 -14.88
N ALA A 57 8.19 -2.31 -14.92
CA ALA A 57 6.78 -2.29 -14.50
C ALA A 57 6.56 -2.29 -12.97
N LEU A 58 7.49 -1.67 -12.24
CA LEU A 58 7.61 -1.73 -10.79
C LEU A 58 7.77 -0.30 -10.27
N CYS A 59 6.83 0.13 -9.44
CA CYS A 59 6.87 1.46 -8.85
C CYS A 59 7.55 1.42 -7.48
N ALA A 60 8.33 2.46 -7.16
CA ALA A 60 8.90 2.62 -5.84
C ALA A 60 7.89 3.32 -4.90
N CYS A 61 6.71 2.71 -4.77
CA CYS A 61 5.51 3.31 -4.23
C CYS A 61 5.51 3.42 -2.70
N GLU A 62 5.16 4.59 -2.17
CA GLU A 62 4.77 4.80 -0.78
C GLU A 62 3.26 4.55 -0.64
N VAL A 63 2.87 3.67 0.28
CA VAL A 63 1.46 3.36 0.53
C VAL A 63 1.01 4.01 1.83
N LYS A 64 -0.13 4.67 1.80
CA LYS A 64 -0.81 5.24 2.96
C LYS A 64 -2.22 4.70 3.06
N LEU A 65 -2.61 4.33 4.27
CA LEU A 65 -3.96 3.86 4.59
C LEU A 65 -4.54 4.74 5.69
N ASP A 66 -5.67 5.39 5.40
CA ASP A 66 -6.30 6.40 6.25
C ASP A 66 -5.33 7.53 6.66
N GLY A 67 -4.47 7.94 5.71
CA GLY A 67 -3.43 8.94 5.92
C GLY A 67 -2.19 8.45 6.69
N ALA A 68 -2.22 7.27 7.31
CA ALA A 68 -1.07 6.68 7.99
C ALA A 68 -0.15 5.96 6.98
N PRO A 69 1.17 6.22 6.97
CA PRO A 69 2.10 5.55 6.06
C PRO A 69 2.29 4.08 6.47
N LEU A 70 2.04 3.16 5.53
CA LEU A 70 2.39 1.75 5.65
C LEU A 70 3.84 1.47 5.24
N GLY A 71 4.45 2.40 4.51
CA GLY A 71 5.82 2.36 4.07
C GLY A 71 5.98 2.22 2.56
N LYS A 72 7.25 2.23 2.15
CA LYS A 72 7.67 2.11 0.76
C LYS A 72 7.74 0.66 0.30
N ILE A 73 6.87 0.30 -0.64
CA ILE A 73 6.82 -1.02 -1.28
C ILE A 73 7.54 -0.92 -2.63
N ILE A 74 8.65 -1.65 -2.73
CA ILE A 74 9.41 -1.82 -3.96
C ILE A 74 9.27 -3.27 -4.45
N ALA A 75 9.77 -3.54 -5.64
CA ALA A 75 9.87 -4.88 -6.21
C ALA A 75 10.30 -5.94 -5.18
N GLY A 76 9.55 -7.04 -5.10
CA GLY A 76 9.87 -8.15 -4.18
C GLY A 76 9.47 -7.91 -2.72
N LYS A 77 8.77 -6.81 -2.40
CA LYS A 77 8.36 -6.50 -1.02
C LYS A 77 6.84 -6.46 -0.87
N TYR A 78 6.41 -6.59 0.38
CA TYR A 78 5.05 -6.33 0.80
C TYR A 78 5.04 -5.36 1.99
N ALA A 79 3.88 -4.77 2.26
CA ALA A 79 3.53 -4.15 3.54
C ALA A 79 2.16 -4.67 3.99
N TYR A 80 1.89 -4.67 5.29
CA TYR A 80 0.56 -5.01 5.81
C TYR A 80 0.17 -4.11 6.97
N ALA A 81 -1.13 -4.07 7.25
CA ALA A 81 -1.69 -3.43 8.43
C ALA A 81 -3.00 -4.09 8.84
N ASP A 82 -3.24 -4.09 10.15
CA ASP A 82 -4.55 -4.38 10.73
C ASP A 82 -5.30 -3.06 10.97
N ARG A 83 -6.55 -2.98 10.54
CA ARG A 83 -7.44 -1.82 10.73
C ARG A 83 -8.85 -2.29 11.12
N PRO A 84 -9.66 -1.46 11.80
CA PRO A 84 -11.07 -1.78 12.04
C PRO A 84 -11.77 -2.12 10.73
N ALA A 85 -12.70 -3.07 10.74
CA ALA A 85 -13.47 -3.36 9.53
C ALA A 85 -14.27 -2.14 9.06
N GLY A 86 -14.34 -1.90 7.75
CA GLY A 86 -15.04 -0.75 7.19
C GLY A 86 -14.43 -0.23 5.89
N ARG A 87 -14.75 1.03 5.60
CA ARG A 87 -14.20 1.76 4.45
C ARG A 87 -12.90 2.43 4.86
N HIS A 88 -11.89 2.33 4.01
CA HIS A 88 -10.59 2.95 4.20
C HIS A 88 -10.16 3.72 2.97
N GLU A 89 -9.48 4.85 3.20
CA GLU A 89 -8.86 5.61 2.13
C GLU A 89 -7.45 5.07 1.88
N LEU A 90 -7.21 4.62 0.66
CA LEU A 90 -5.91 4.18 0.18
C LEU A 90 -5.32 5.24 -0.74
N LEU A 91 -4.10 5.66 -0.41
CA LEU A 91 -3.31 6.60 -1.18
C LEU A 91 -1.96 5.96 -1.52
N VAL A 92 -1.64 5.89 -2.81
CA VAL A 92 -0.34 5.41 -3.29
C VAL A 92 0.35 6.52 -4.06
N THR A 93 1.56 6.85 -3.62
CA THR A 93 2.37 7.96 -4.16
C THR A 93 3.76 7.46 -4.52
N GLU A 94 4.49 8.20 -5.35
CA GLU A 94 5.89 7.91 -5.62
C GLU A 94 6.67 9.22 -5.71
N ALA A 95 7.87 9.23 -5.12
CA ALA A 95 8.69 10.42 -5.11
C ALA A 95 9.00 10.88 -6.53
N LEU A 96 8.80 12.17 -6.80
CA LEU A 96 9.00 12.81 -8.11
C LEU A 96 8.04 12.35 -9.22
N PHE A 97 7.06 11.49 -8.91
CA PHE A 97 6.00 11.17 -9.86
C PHE A 97 4.84 12.18 -9.75
N PRO A 98 4.42 12.82 -10.85
CA PRO A 98 3.29 13.74 -10.83
C PRO A 98 1.95 12.99 -10.77
N GLY A 99 1.29 13.05 -9.62
CA GLY A 99 -0.04 12.50 -9.37
C GLY A 99 -0.05 11.36 -8.35
N ASP A 100 -1.24 11.02 -7.88
CA ASP A 100 -1.47 10.03 -6.82
C ASP A 100 -2.52 9.01 -7.26
N THR A 101 -2.36 7.76 -6.83
CA THR A 101 -3.43 6.76 -6.95
C THR A 101 -4.26 6.78 -5.67
N LYS A 102 -5.50 7.26 -5.75
CA LYS A 102 -6.46 7.27 -4.63
C LYS A 102 -7.57 6.25 -4.85
N ARG A 103 -7.88 5.43 -3.85
CA ARG A 103 -9.03 4.51 -3.87
C ARG A 103 -9.67 4.39 -2.49
N GLU A 104 -10.99 4.22 -2.48
CA GLU A 104 -11.68 3.67 -1.32
C GLU A 104 -11.62 2.14 -1.40
N ILE A 105 -11.23 1.48 -0.32
CA ILE A 105 -11.28 0.03 -0.18
C ILE A 105 -12.23 -0.36 0.96
N VAL A 106 -12.86 -1.52 0.85
CA VAL A 106 -13.75 -2.06 1.89
C VAL A 106 -13.11 -3.29 2.50
N MET A 107 -12.87 -3.24 3.80
CA MET A 107 -12.21 -4.29 4.56
C MET A 107 -13.21 -5.00 5.48
N GLU A 108 -13.60 -6.21 5.10
CA GLU A 108 -14.48 -7.08 5.88
C GLU A 108 -13.82 -7.59 7.18
N SER A 109 -14.61 -7.65 8.26
CA SER A 109 -14.16 -8.11 9.58
C SER A 109 -13.66 -9.55 9.55
N GLY A 110 -12.50 -9.80 10.19
CA GLY A 110 -11.86 -11.11 10.26
C GLY A 110 -11.21 -11.58 8.95
N ARG A 111 -11.22 -10.76 7.90
CA ARG A 111 -10.68 -11.10 6.58
C ARG A 111 -9.30 -10.48 6.37
N THR A 112 -8.49 -11.10 5.51
CA THR A 112 -7.27 -10.52 4.98
C THR A 112 -7.48 -10.20 3.51
N HIS A 113 -7.27 -8.94 3.12
CA HIS A 113 -7.41 -8.45 1.75
C HIS A 113 -6.02 -8.26 1.15
N PHE A 114 -5.82 -8.75 -0.07
CA PHE A 114 -4.52 -8.74 -0.74
C PHE A 114 -4.57 -7.88 -2.00
N TYR A 115 -3.67 -6.92 -2.13
CA TYR A 115 -3.58 -6.05 -3.30
C TYR A 115 -2.19 -6.12 -3.92
N LEU A 116 -2.14 -6.51 -5.19
CA LEU A 116 -0.94 -6.37 -6.00
C LEU A 116 -0.84 -4.94 -6.51
N ILE A 117 0.29 -4.29 -6.21
CA ILE A 117 0.68 -3.01 -6.76
C ILE A 117 1.45 -3.28 -8.05
N LYS A 118 0.91 -2.83 -9.18
CA LYS A 118 1.61 -2.76 -10.45
C LYS A 118 1.94 -1.30 -10.76
N SER A 119 3.00 -1.09 -11.54
CA SER A 119 3.17 0.21 -12.21
C SER A 119 1.94 0.50 -13.08
N SER A 120 1.46 1.75 -13.07
CA SER A 120 0.40 2.17 -13.97
C SER A 120 0.95 2.37 -15.41
N PRO A 121 0.11 2.28 -16.45
CA PRO A 121 0.55 2.55 -17.82
C PRO A 121 1.19 3.94 -18.00
N ARG A 122 0.74 4.93 -17.20
CA ARG A 122 1.35 6.26 -17.18
C ARG A 122 2.73 6.23 -16.55
N HIS A 123 2.89 5.54 -15.43
CA HIS A 123 4.20 5.39 -14.78
C HIS A 123 5.20 4.72 -15.72
N ASP A 124 4.79 3.64 -16.38
CA ASP A 124 5.62 2.96 -17.38
C ASP A 124 6.01 3.89 -18.53
N ALA A 125 5.05 4.67 -19.04
CA ALA A 125 5.32 5.63 -20.11
C ALA A 125 6.29 6.74 -19.66
N ALA A 126 6.09 7.32 -18.47
CA ALA A 126 6.94 8.38 -17.93
C ALA A 126 8.37 7.88 -17.67
N THR A 127 8.49 6.69 -17.08
CA THR A 127 9.76 6.01 -16.86
C THR A 127 10.46 5.69 -18.18
N GLY A 128 9.74 5.17 -19.17
CA GLY A 128 10.27 4.94 -20.52
C GLY A 128 10.73 6.23 -21.21
N GLY A 129 9.96 7.30 -21.09
CA GLY A 129 10.32 8.63 -21.59
C GLY A 129 11.59 9.18 -20.96
N ALA A 130 11.76 9.00 -19.64
CA ALA A 130 12.97 9.38 -18.92
C ALA A 130 14.19 8.56 -19.38
N VAL A 131 14.04 7.24 -19.54
CA VAL A 131 15.12 6.36 -19.99
C VAL A 131 15.57 6.67 -21.42
N LEU A 132 14.63 6.92 -22.34
CA LEU A 132 14.93 7.13 -23.76
C LEU A 132 15.33 8.58 -24.09
N GLY A 133 14.77 9.56 -23.38
CA GLY A 133 14.92 10.99 -23.72
C GLY A 133 15.36 11.89 -22.57
N GLY A 134 15.77 11.32 -21.43
CA GLY A 134 16.14 12.08 -20.24
C GLY A 134 14.99 12.95 -19.73
N LEU A 135 15.32 14.11 -19.15
CA LEU A 135 14.33 15.05 -18.62
C LEU A 135 13.37 15.59 -19.71
N ILE A 136 13.83 15.70 -20.96
CA ILE A 136 12.99 16.16 -22.08
C ILE A 136 11.93 15.10 -22.40
N GLY A 137 12.33 13.83 -22.50
CA GLY A 137 11.40 12.73 -22.72
C GLY A 137 10.39 12.57 -21.57
N LEU A 138 10.85 12.68 -20.33
CA LEU A 138 9.97 12.68 -19.15
C LEU A 138 8.94 13.82 -19.21
N ALA A 139 9.38 15.05 -19.50
CA ALA A 139 8.48 16.21 -19.58
C ALA A 139 7.44 16.05 -20.70
N ALA A 140 7.86 15.62 -21.89
CA ALA A 140 6.96 15.39 -23.02
C ALA A 140 5.88 14.36 -22.71
N VAL A 141 6.25 13.22 -22.13
CA VAL A 141 5.29 12.18 -21.74
C VAL A 141 4.38 12.66 -20.61
N SER A 142 4.93 13.36 -19.62
CA SER A 142 4.15 13.86 -18.48
C SER A 142 3.04 14.82 -18.93
N VAL A 143 3.35 15.72 -19.89
CA VAL A 143 2.36 16.62 -20.51
C VAL A 143 1.34 15.84 -21.32
N ALA A 144 1.79 14.90 -22.16
CA ALA A 144 0.90 14.10 -23.00
C ALA A 144 -0.10 13.25 -22.21
N THR A 145 0.26 12.87 -20.97
CA THR A 145 -0.54 11.98 -20.14
C THR A 145 -1.36 12.71 -19.07
N ALA A 146 -1.22 14.03 -18.89
CA ALA A 146 -1.74 14.83 -17.76
C ALA A 146 -3.28 14.98 -17.65
N GLY A 147 -4.08 14.37 -18.53
CA GLY A 147 -5.54 14.50 -18.52
C GLY A 147 -6.23 13.92 -17.27
N GLU A 148 -7.50 14.23 -17.04
CA GLU A 148 -8.24 13.91 -15.79
C GLU A 148 -8.30 12.41 -15.42
N ALA A 149 -8.10 11.50 -16.38
CA ALA A 149 -8.03 10.07 -16.11
C ALA A 149 -6.67 9.61 -15.55
N ASN A 150 -5.75 10.53 -15.25
CA ASN A 150 -4.37 10.28 -14.84
C ASN A 150 -4.30 9.31 -13.64
N PRO A 151 -4.04 8.01 -13.87
CA PRO A 151 -3.80 7.11 -12.76
C PRO A 151 -2.44 7.51 -12.19
N GLY A 152 -2.35 7.65 -10.88
CA GLY A 152 -1.08 7.88 -10.21
C GLY A 152 -0.06 6.76 -10.47
N PRO A 153 0.98 6.63 -9.64
CA PRO A 153 2.10 5.74 -9.95
C PRO A 153 1.71 4.25 -10.00
N ALA A 154 0.57 3.89 -9.40
CA ALA A 154 0.16 2.51 -9.23
C ALA A 154 -1.19 2.17 -9.85
N GLU A 155 -1.28 0.96 -10.40
CA GLU A 155 -2.52 0.21 -10.55
C GLU A 155 -2.65 -0.80 -9.41
N LEU A 156 -3.85 -0.89 -8.81
CA LEU A 156 -4.15 -1.78 -7.69
C LEU A 156 -5.04 -2.91 -8.15
N VAL A 157 -4.54 -4.14 -8.02
CA VAL A 157 -5.27 -5.36 -8.39
C VAL A 157 -5.60 -6.14 -7.13
N LEU A 158 -6.89 -6.31 -6.83
CA LEU A 158 -7.34 -7.19 -5.75
C LEU A 158 -7.03 -8.64 -6.13
N LEU A 159 -6.40 -9.38 -5.20
CA LEU A 159 -6.08 -10.79 -5.36
C LEU A 159 -7.01 -11.65 -4.51
N ASP A 160 -7.35 -12.83 -5.02
CA ASP A 160 -7.83 -13.90 -4.16
C ASP A 160 -6.69 -14.44 -3.28
N GLU A 161 -7.06 -15.12 -2.19
CA GLU A 161 -6.10 -15.60 -1.20
C GLU A 161 -5.11 -16.62 -1.77
N ALA A 162 -5.53 -17.48 -2.70
CA ALA A 162 -4.65 -18.49 -3.27
C ALA A 162 -3.57 -17.84 -4.15
N THR A 163 -3.97 -16.91 -5.03
CA THR A 163 -3.04 -16.13 -5.85
C THR A 163 -2.09 -15.31 -5.00
N ALA A 164 -2.60 -14.67 -3.93
CA ALA A 164 -1.78 -13.87 -3.03
C ALA A 164 -0.73 -14.72 -2.30
N ARG A 165 -1.09 -15.91 -1.81
CA ARG A 165 -0.17 -16.83 -1.14
C ARG A 165 0.97 -17.27 -2.07
N THR A 166 0.66 -17.61 -3.31
CA THR A 166 1.67 -17.95 -4.32
C THR A 166 2.66 -16.79 -4.52
N LYS A 167 2.14 -15.58 -4.75
CA LYS A 167 3.00 -14.39 -4.94
C LYS A 167 3.85 -14.06 -3.71
N LEU A 168 3.28 -14.15 -2.51
CA LEU A 168 4.01 -13.90 -1.27
C LEU A 168 5.11 -14.94 -1.02
N ALA A 169 4.91 -16.19 -1.43
CA ALA A 169 5.95 -17.21 -1.41
C ALA A 169 7.07 -16.91 -2.42
N GLU A 170 6.73 -16.38 -3.60
CA GLU A 170 7.73 -15.95 -4.60
C GLU A 170 8.61 -14.79 -4.09
N LEU A 171 8.10 -13.93 -3.20
CA LEU A 171 8.90 -12.85 -2.58
C LEU A 171 10.00 -13.41 -1.65
N GLN A 172 9.75 -14.55 -1.02
CA GLN A 172 10.70 -15.22 -0.12
C GLN A 172 11.77 -16.01 -0.86
N ALA A 173 11.43 -16.57 -2.02
CA ALA A 173 12.38 -17.31 -2.82
C ALA A 173 13.60 -16.40 -3.05
N VAL A 174 14.81 -16.89 -2.83
CA VAL A 174 16.03 -16.16 -3.21
C VAL A 174 16.26 -16.43 -4.69
N ASP A 175 16.65 -15.42 -5.48
CA ASP A 175 17.16 -15.65 -6.83
C ASP A 175 18.60 -16.18 -6.78
#